data_AF-A0A1I6ZX38-F1
#
_entry.id   AF-A0A1I6ZX38-F1
#
_cell.length_a   1.000
_cell.length_b   1.000
_cell.length_c   1.000
_cell.angle_alpha   90.00
_cell.angle_beta   90.00
_cell.angle_gamma   90.00
#
_symmetry.space_group_name_H-M   'P 1'
#
loop_
_entity.id
_entity.type
_entity.pdbx_description
1 polymer ?
#
loop_
_entity_poly.entity_id
_entity_poly.type
_entity_poly.pdbx_seq_one_letter_code
_entity_poly.pdbx_strand_id
1 'polypeptide(L)' 'MKRIAIGSLLILSLIAVSACSGGGAKTTNTISTATTGQELTDLKAALDAGAITESEYEKKRKEILKRKG' A
#
# COMPACT_ATOMS: atom_id res chain seq x y z
N MET A 1 44.81 -15.46 -19.86
CA MET A 1 44.65 -14.53 -18.73
C MET A 1 43.57 -13.45 -19.02
N LYS A 2 42.32 -13.83 -19.34
CA LYS A 2 41.20 -12.86 -19.53
C LYS A 2 39.81 -13.40 -19.11
N ARG A 3 39.74 -14.57 -18.47
CA ARG A 3 38.47 -15.20 -18.04
C ARG A 3 38.20 -15.08 -16.53
N ILE A 4 39.18 -14.62 -15.77
CA ILE A 4 39.06 -14.45 -14.30
C ILE A 4 38.50 -13.06 -13.95
N ALA A 5 38.56 -12.09 -14.87
CA ALA A 5 38.10 -10.72 -14.64
C ALA A 5 36.58 -10.53 -14.66
N ILE A 6 35.80 -11.54 -15.07
CA ILE A 6 34.32 -11.45 -15.14
C ILE A 6 33.68 -12.00 -13.86
N GLY A 7 34.35 -12.90 -13.13
CA GLY A 7 33.82 -13.49 -11.90
C GLY A 7 33.93 -12.60 -10.66
N SER A 8 34.87 -11.65 -10.64
CA SER A 8 35.15 -10.82 -9.47
C SER A 8 34.25 -9.59 -9.32
N LEU A 9 33.43 -9.26 -10.32
CA LEU A 9 32.55 -8.08 -10.28
C LEU A 9 31.19 -8.37 -9.60
N LEU A 10 30.88 -9.64 -9.34
CA LEU A 10 29.57 -10.08 -8.80
C LEU A 10 29.48 -10.09 -7.26
N ILE A 11 30.58 -9.86 -6.54
CA ILE A 11 30.62 -10.04 -5.08
C ILE A 11 30.45 -8.71 -4.30
N LEU A 12 30.45 -7.57 -4.99
CA LEU A 12 30.42 -6.24 -4.34
C LEU A 12 29.00 -5.65 -4.14
N SER A 13 27.93 -6.40 -4.46
CA SER A 13 26.55 -5.89 -4.44
C SER A 13 25.73 -6.22 -3.18
N LEU A 14 26.27 -6.96 -2.20
CA LEU A 14 25.49 -7.44 -1.06
C LEU A 14 25.49 -6.56 0.20
N ILE A 15 26.21 -5.43 0.25
CA ILE A 15 26.37 -4.65 1.50
C ILE A 15 25.46 -3.39 1.54
N ALA A 16 24.79 -3.03 0.44
CA ALA A 16 24.03 -1.77 0.37
C ALA A 16 22.61 -1.83 0.97
N VAL A 17 22.14 -2.96 1.50
CA VAL A 17 20.76 -3.12 2.03
C VAL A 17 20.65 -2.98 3.55
N SER A 18 21.75 -2.69 4.26
CA SER A 18 21.75 -2.51 5.72
C SER A 18 21.49 -1.06 6.16
N ALA A 19 20.79 -0.25 5.37
CA ALA A 19 20.51 1.16 5.67
C ALA A 19 19.02 1.52 5.76
N CYS A 20 18.13 0.54 5.93
CA CYS A 20 16.74 0.80 6.31
C CYS A 20 16.59 0.84 7.85
N SER A 21 17.34 1.73 8.50
CA SER A 21 17.18 2.06 9.91
C SER A 21 16.89 3.56 10.03
N GLY A 22 15.61 3.93 10.16
CA GLY A 22 15.29 5.32 10.39
C GLY A 22 13.81 5.65 10.35
N GLY A 23 13.21 5.76 11.53
CA GLY A 23 12.15 6.74 11.75
C GLY A 23 10.73 6.17 11.76
N GLY A 24 10.29 5.72 12.93
CA GLY A 24 8.88 5.59 13.24
C GLY A 24 8.18 6.95 13.15
N ALA A 25 7.66 7.28 11.98
CA ALA A 25 6.69 8.35 11.83
C ALA A 25 5.31 7.76 12.14
N LYS A 26 4.80 8.00 13.36
CA LYS A 26 3.39 7.83 13.68
C LYS A 26 2.60 8.90 12.90
N THR A 27 2.40 8.70 11.61
CA THR A 27 1.57 9.58 10.76
C THR A 27 0.14 9.04 10.73
N THR A 28 -0.51 8.97 11.90
CA THR A 28 -1.72 8.14 12.01
C THR A 28 -3.03 8.84 11.59
N ASN A 29 -3.06 10.18 11.42
CA ASN A 29 -4.35 10.88 11.32
C ASN A 29 -4.63 11.68 10.04
N THR A 30 -3.65 11.90 9.16
CA THR A 30 -3.92 12.65 7.90
C THR A 30 -4.13 11.73 6.69
N ILE A 31 -3.45 10.58 6.64
CA ILE A 31 -3.57 9.62 5.54
C ILE A 31 -4.95 8.96 5.54
N SER A 32 -5.47 8.54 6.70
CA SER A 32 -6.76 7.87 6.81
C SER A 32 -7.93 8.67 6.23
N THR A 33 -7.89 10.00 6.32
CA THR A 33 -8.99 10.85 5.84
C THR A 33 -9.05 10.90 4.31
N ALA A 34 -7.89 10.92 3.65
CA ALA A 34 -7.77 10.83 2.20
C ALA A 34 -8.12 9.43 1.70
N THR A 35 -7.66 8.38 2.40
CA THR A 35 -7.98 6.99 2.02
C THR A 35 -9.45 6.69 2.18
N THR A 36 -10.13 7.24 3.20
CA THR A 36 -11.58 7.04 3.39
C THR A 36 -12.37 7.52 2.16
N GLY A 37 -12.01 8.65 1.58
CA GLY A 37 -12.67 9.18 0.38
C GLY A 37 -12.45 8.31 -0.86
N GLN A 38 -11.23 7.79 -1.03
CA GLN A 38 -10.91 6.84 -2.10
C GLN A 38 -11.61 5.50 -1.89
N GLU A 39 -11.61 4.95 -0.67
CA GLU A 39 -12.29 3.71 -0.29
C GLU A 39 -13.81 3.80 -0.58
N LEU A 40 -14.45 4.94 -0.31
CA LEU A 40 -15.87 5.15 -0.64
C LEU A 40 -16.13 5.27 -2.15
N THR A 41 -15.20 5.88 -2.88
CA THR A 41 -15.31 6.03 -4.34
C THR A 41 -15.15 4.68 -5.04
N ASP A 42 -14.14 3.90 -4.64
CA ASP A 42 -13.90 2.55 -5.14
C ASP A 42 -15.07 1.62 -4.81
N LEU A 43 -15.62 1.72 -3.60
CA LEU A 43 -16.80 0.96 -3.20
C LEU A 43 -18.02 1.29 -4.08
N LYS A 44 -18.21 2.56 -4.45
CA LYS A 44 -19.28 2.95 -5.37
C LYS A 44 -19.01 2.46 -6.80
N ALA A 45 -17.77 2.55 -7.28
CA ALA A 45 -17.39 2.02 -8.59
C ALA A 45 -17.65 0.50 -8.68
N ALA A 46 -17.38 -0.25 -7.60
CA ALA A 46 -17.69 -1.68 -7.53
C ALA A 46 -19.19 -1.97 -7.59
N LEU A 47 -20.03 -1.14 -6.96
CA LEU A 47 -21.50 -1.25 -7.08
C LEU A 47 -21.97 -0.93 -8.50
N ASP A 48 -21.49 0.16 -9.08
CA ASP A 48 -21.85 0.59 -10.43
C ASP A 48 -21.36 -0.42 -11.50
N ALA A 49 -20.25 -1.11 -11.25
CA ALA A 49 -19.75 -2.22 -12.06
C ALA A 49 -20.50 -3.55 -11.82
N GLY A 50 -21.43 -3.61 -10.86
CA GLY A 50 -22.14 -4.82 -10.49
C GLY A 50 -21.27 -5.89 -9.81
N ALA A 51 -20.07 -5.51 -9.35
CA ALA A 51 -19.14 -6.41 -8.65
C ALA A 51 -19.58 -6.71 -7.21
N ILE A 52 -20.42 -5.85 -6.63
CA ILE A 52 -21.04 -6.03 -5.30
C ILE A 52 -22.52 -5.71 -5.36
N THR A 53 -23.28 -6.23 -4.40
CA THR A 53 -24.70 -5.90 -4.24
C THR A 53 -24.90 -4.61 -3.43
N GLU A 54 -26.05 -3.97 -3.58
CA GLU A 54 -26.42 -2.76 -2.80
C GLU A 54 -26.33 -3.00 -1.29
N SER A 55 -26.67 -4.22 -0.84
CA SER A 55 -26.58 -4.61 0.56
C SER A 55 -25.14 -4.64 1.11
N GLU A 56 -24.19 -5.05 0.27
CA GLU A 56 -22.76 -5.11 0.62
C GLU A 56 -22.12 -3.73 0.56
N TYR A 57 -22.54 -2.91 -0.41
CA TYR A 57 -22.17 -1.49 -0.47
C TYR A 57 -22.53 -0.78 0.83
N GLU A 58 -23.78 -0.90 1.29
CA GLU A 58 -24.25 -0.22 2.50
C GLU A 58 -23.52 -0.69 3.77
N LYS A 59 -23.22 -1.98 3.88
CA LYS A 59 -22.42 -2.52 5.01
C LYS A 59 -21.02 -1.91 5.03
N LYS A 60 -20.29 -2.02 3.92
CA LYS A 60 -18.91 -1.52 3.82
C LYS A 60 -18.84 -0.01 3.98
N ARG A 61 -19.80 0.74 3.43
CA ARG A 61 -19.92 2.19 3.59
C ARG A 61 -20.06 2.57 5.06
N LYS A 62 -20.92 1.87 5.82
CA LYS A 62 -21.08 2.09 7.26
C LYS A 62 -19.83 1.74 8.06
N GLU A 63 -19.13 0.67 7.72
CA GLU A 63 -17.86 0.31 8.35
C GLU A 63 -16.78 1.38 8.13
N ILE A 64 -16.64 1.87 6.91
CA ILE A 64 -15.69 2.93 6.55
C ILE A 64 -15.99 4.22 7.33
N LEU A 65 -17.26 4.60 7.42
CA LEU A 65 -17.69 5.79 8.18
C LEU A 65 -17.49 5.61 9.70
N LYS A 66 -17.74 4.42 10.24
CA LYS A 66 -17.47 4.09 11.66
C LYS A 66 -15.98 4.08 12.00
N ARG A 67 -15.10 3.80 11.05
CA ARG A 67 -13.65 3.83 11.28
C ARG A 67 -13.11 5.26 11.39
N LYS A 68 -13.87 6.24 10.90
CA LYS A 68 -13.52 7.67 10.88
C LYS A 68 -14.15 8.47 12.03
N GLY A 69 -15.33 8.06 12.50
CA GLY A 69 -16.04 8.68 13.64
C GLY A 69 -15.64 8.07 14.97
#